data_AF-A0A7J5BT95-F1
#
_entry.id   AF-A0A7J5BT95-F1
#
_cell.length_a   1.000
_cell.length_b   1.000
_cell.length_c   1.000
_cell.angle_alpha   90.00
_cell.angle_beta   90.00
_cell.angle_gamma   90.00
#
_symmetry.space_group_name_H-M   'P 1'
#
loop_
_entity.id
_entity.type
_entity.pdbx_description
1 polymer ?
#
loop_
_entity_poly.entity_id
_entity_poly.type
_entity_poly.pdbx_seq_one_letter_code
_entity_poly.pdbx_strand_id
1 'polypeptide(L)'
;MVDRGGWRRRARQRPRRGVRRGRAEGGRDPTCLHGRRGRLTRDAPSRSVTNSHAPTPRGMMRWPVRTSRTGRSPRMCRLLAYAAPHETTISRVIGEMNTGTFQHMSRVHRDGWGTAWVGEAPEGEREVESLRLSTPGRTDPLLTAVLEESPAIARLAHLRLATGTFKRSQRNTHPFLADGIAFAHNGTIIPVDRIRALLEPAFAATVEGDTDSELYFALVRQNAARLGSLRPAVFETVRTLRREFPDASLNAVIIGPDDLIAVRASSTTHVTEQTFADLGIDPADLPDDHTDDYYRLSMRRHADGTTVFSSTGIDLDGWTEVPDDTVTHIDLRTLDLTQRAIFAGRAAIVGPTDEGSVTGRVSKASARLAEPVSLDERRERRAV
;
A
#
# COMPACT_ATOMS: atom_id res chain seq x y z
N MET A 1 12.81 -15.14 41.45
CA MET A 1 11.33 -15.28 41.49
C MET A 1 10.77 -13.88 41.49
N VAL A 2 10.32 -13.39 40.33
CA VAL A 2 9.84 -12.01 40.12
C VAL A 2 8.52 -12.08 39.37
N ASP A 3 7.59 -11.22 39.77
CA ASP A 3 6.15 -11.33 39.47
C ASP A 3 5.80 -10.95 38.02
N ARG A 4 4.79 -11.62 37.45
CA ARG A 4 4.30 -11.41 36.07
C ARG A 4 3.01 -10.60 36.10
N GLY A 5 3.14 -9.27 36.03
CA GLY A 5 2.00 -8.34 35.97
C GLY A 5 1.19 -8.46 34.67
N GLY A 6 0.11 -9.24 34.70
CA GLY A 6 -0.83 -9.36 33.57
C GLY A 6 -1.76 -8.16 33.42
N TRP A 7 -1.86 -7.62 32.20
CA TRP A 7 -2.73 -6.48 31.88
C TRP A 7 -4.21 -6.90 31.81
N ARG A 8 -4.99 -6.61 32.87
CA ARG A 8 -6.46 -6.76 32.86
C ARG A 8 -7.15 -5.47 32.38
N ARG A 9 -8.02 -5.61 31.37
CA ARG A 9 -8.86 -4.54 30.78
C ARG A 9 -9.70 -3.83 31.85
N ARG A 10 -9.72 -2.48 31.84
CA ARG A 10 -10.70 -1.67 32.60
C ARG A 10 -11.88 -1.28 31.71
N ALA A 11 -12.99 -2.01 31.81
CA ALA A 11 -14.25 -1.63 31.17
C ALA A 11 -14.85 -0.38 31.85
N ARG A 12 -15.19 0.66 31.07
CA ARG A 12 -15.92 1.84 31.57
C ARG A 12 -17.43 1.60 31.52
N GLN A 13 -18.05 1.37 32.67
CA GLN A 13 -19.50 1.28 32.79
C GLN A 13 -20.16 2.67 32.64
N ARG A 14 -21.20 2.79 31.81
CA ARG A 14 -22.08 3.97 31.76
C ARG A 14 -23.24 3.79 32.78
N PRO A 15 -23.61 4.82 33.58
CA PRO A 15 -24.75 4.70 34.49
C PRO A 15 -26.07 4.78 33.74
N ARG A 16 -26.95 3.78 33.92
CA ARG A 16 -28.38 3.89 33.57
C ARG A 16 -29.09 4.72 34.65
N ARG A 17 -29.76 5.81 34.28
CA ARG A 17 -30.74 6.48 35.17
C ARG A 17 -32.15 5.97 34.87
N GLY A 18 -32.87 5.57 35.91
CA GLY A 18 -34.15 4.88 35.82
C GLY A 18 -35.35 5.81 35.58
N VAL A 19 -36.40 5.23 35.00
CA VAL A 19 -37.72 5.86 34.84
C VAL A 19 -38.50 5.75 36.15
N ARG A 20 -39.11 6.85 36.60
CA ARG A 20 -40.26 6.82 37.52
C ARG A 20 -41.38 7.68 36.94
N ARG A 21 -42.60 7.13 36.92
CA ARG A 21 -43.84 7.85 36.57
C ARG A 21 -44.38 8.56 37.81
N GLY A 22 -44.94 9.76 37.61
CA GLY A 22 -45.79 10.49 38.54
C GLY A 22 -46.90 11.18 37.73
N ARG A 23 -48.11 11.28 38.28
CA ARG A 23 -49.34 11.76 37.60
C ARG A 23 -49.84 13.07 38.25
N ALA A 24 -50.80 13.72 37.58
CA ALA A 24 -51.65 14.82 38.07
C ALA A 24 -50.96 16.22 38.18
N GLU A 25 -51.62 17.37 37.98
CA GLU A 25 -52.98 17.68 37.49
C GLU A 25 -53.09 19.18 37.11
N GLY A 26 -54.00 19.55 36.19
CA GLY A 26 -54.42 20.94 35.89
C GLY A 26 -53.39 21.88 35.23
N GLY A 27 -53.75 22.91 34.47
CA GLY A 27 -55.06 23.33 33.95
C GLY A 27 -55.02 24.77 33.41
N ARG A 28 -55.95 25.11 32.50
CA ARG A 28 -56.29 26.46 31.97
C ARG A 28 -55.37 27.09 30.89
N ASP A 29 -55.94 27.17 29.69
CA ASP A 29 -55.81 28.28 28.71
C ASP A 29 -56.36 29.59 29.34
N PRO A 30 -56.01 30.83 28.90
CA PRO A 30 -56.63 31.35 27.66
C PRO A 30 -55.85 32.43 26.84
N THR A 31 -55.91 32.30 25.51
CA THR A 31 -56.22 33.38 24.51
C THR A 31 -55.35 34.65 24.27
N CYS A 32 -55.30 35.05 22.98
CA CYS A 32 -55.29 36.44 22.45
C CYS A 32 -53.97 37.27 22.55
N LEU A 33 -53.60 38.19 21.63
CA LEU A 33 -54.07 38.60 20.27
C LEU A 33 -53.05 39.61 19.64
N HIS A 34 -53.20 39.99 18.34
CA HIS A 34 -52.42 41.01 17.56
C HIS A 34 -50.96 40.66 17.16
N GLY A 35 -50.42 41.08 15.99
CA GLY A 35 -51.06 41.71 14.83
C GLY A 35 -50.07 42.26 13.76
N ARG A 36 -50.35 41.95 12.47
CA ARG A 36 -50.08 42.73 11.21
C ARG A 36 -48.70 43.37 10.96
N ARG A 37 -47.96 42.92 9.92
CA ARG A 37 -47.99 43.31 8.47
C ARG A 37 -47.18 44.56 8.10
N GLY A 38 -46.29 44.42 7.11
CA GLY A 38 -45.70 45.51 6.31
C GLY A 38 -45.12 44.96 4.99
N ARG A 39 -45.74 45.31 3.85
CA ARG A 39 -45.35 44.97 2.46
C ARG A 39 -45.37 46.29 1.67
N LEU A 40 -44.53 46.44 0.64
CA LEU A 40 -44.68 47.19 -0.65
C LEU A 40 -43.29 47.03 -1.36
N THR A 41 -43.12 46.46 -2.58
CA THR A 41 -43.37 46.99 -3.95
C THR A 41 -42.73 48.37 -4.18
N ARG A 42 -42.08 48.76 -5.29
CA ARG A 42 -42.08 48.39 -6.74
C ARG A 42 -40.92 49.20 -7.44
N ASP A 43 -40.53 49.14 -8.71
CA ASP A 43 -40.78 48.30 -9.92
C ASP A 43 -39.51 48.39 -10.85
N ALA A 44 -39.53 47.88 -12.09
CA ALA A 44 -38.46 48.06 -13.12
C ALA A 44 -38.64 49.32 -14.01
N PRO A 45 -37.71 49.64 -14.95
CA PRO A 45 -37.91 49.14 -16.33
C PRO A 45 -36.62 48.84 -17.15
N SER A 46 -36.83 48.23 -18.31
CA SER A 46 -35.84 47.84 -19.32
C SER A 46 -35.48 48.96 -20.32
N ARG A 47 -34.31 48.85 -20.98
CA ARG A 47 -34.07 49.43 -22.31
C ARG A 47 -33.05 48.61 -23.12
N SER A 48 -33.36 48.38 -24.38
CA SER A 48 -32.51 47.74 -25.40
C SER A 48 -31.83 48.79 -26.28
N VAL A 49 -30.55 48.61 -26.63
CA VAL A 49 -29.91 49.29 -27.75
C VAL A 49 -29.02 48.30 -28.51
N THR A 50 -29.24 48.23 -29.83
CA THR A 50 -28.38 47.54 -30.79
C THR A 50 -27.19 48.42 -31.19
N ASN A 51 -25.98 47.88 -31.25
CA ASN A 51 -25.16 48.12 -32.44
C ASN A 51 -24.04 47.09 -32.65
N SER A 52 -23.78 46.83 -33.94
CA SER A 52 -22.68 46.02 -34.44
C SER A 52 -21.33 46.72 -34.22
N HIS A 53 -20.24 45.95 -34.06
CA HIS A 53 -18.98 46.06 -34.80
C HIS A 53 -17.98 45.02 -34.27
N ALA A 54 -17.48 44.15 -35.16
CA ALA A 54 -16.54 43.08 -34.79
C ALA A 54 -15.08 43.56 -34.89
N PRO A 55 -14.22 43.29 -33.89
CA PRO A 55 -12.77 43.39 -34.04
C PRO A 55 -12.18 42.03 -34.46
N THR A 56 -11.35 42.05 -35.49
CA THR A 56 -10.55 40.90 -35.96
C THR A 56 -9.59 40.37 -34.88
N PRO A 57 -9.41 39.05 -34.71
CA PRO A 57 -8.44 38.50 -33.77
C PRO A 57 -7.01 38.67 -34.30
N ARG A 58 -6.30 39.70 -33.83
CA ARG A 58 -4.85 39.83 -34.05
C ARG A 58 -4.09 38.96 -33.04
N GLY A 59 -3.18 38.13 -33.57
CA GLY A 59 -1.97 37.73 -32.86
C GLY A 59 -2.17 36.90 -31.59
N MET A 60 -2.58 35.64 -31.75
CA MET A 60 -2.42 34.64 -30.71
C MET A 60 -0.92 34.35 -30.52
N MET A 61 -0.24 35.14 -29.68
CA MET A 61 1.10 34.81 -29.22
C MET A 61 1.01 33.46 -28.50
N ARG A 62 1.55 32.42 -29.13
CA ARG A 62 1.77 31.13 -28.51
C ARG A 62 2.82 31.31 -27.43
N TRP A 63 2.36 31.56 -26.20
CA TRP A 63 3.16 31.27 -25.02
C TRP A 63 3.57 29.80 -25.12
N PRO A 64 4.87 29.47 -25.03
CA PRO A 64 5.26 28.08 -24.95
C PRO A 64 4.61 27.51 -23.71
N VAL A 65 3.77 26.48 -23.88
CA VAL A 65 3.32 25.64 -22.77
C VAL A 65 4.58 24.95 -22.26
N ARG A 66 5.24 25.60 -21.31
CA ARG A 66 6.37 25.07 -20.57
C ARG A 66 5.79 23.94 -19.74
N THR A 67 5.79 22.74 -20.32
CA THR A 67 5.47 21.49 -19.64
C THR A 67 6.47 21.37 -18.49
N SER A 68 6.05 21.83 -17.31
CA SER A 68 6.78 21.57 -16.08
C SER A 68 6.70 20.07 -15.87
N ARG A 69 7.72 19.36 -16.36
CA ARG A 69 7.97 17.96 -16.04
C ARG A 69 8.39 17.91 -14.58
N THR A 70 7.44 18.16 -13.68
CA THR A 70 7.51 17.84 -12.26
C THR A 70 7.52 16.31 -12.18
N GLY A 71 8.68 15.73 -12.47
CA GLY A 71 8.92 14.30 -12.30
C GLY A 71 8.66 13.99 -10.83
N ARG A 72 7.50 13.39 -10.55
CA ARG A 72 7.15 12.95 -9.21
C ARG A 72 7.94 11.66 -9.00
N SER A 73 9.04 11.76 -8.26
CA SER A 73 9.98 10.65 -8.10
C SER A 73 9.31 9.43 -7.47
N PRO A 74 9.71 8.20 -7.85
CA PRO A 74 9.17 6.98 -7.28
C PRO A 74 9.25 6.95 -5.75
N ARG A 75 8.17 6.50 -5.10
CA ARG A 75 8.15 6.15 -3.68
C ARG A 75 8.58 4.71 -3.50
N MET A 76 9.48 4.51 -2.56
CA MET A 76 10.32 3.32 -2.44
C MET A 76 10.38 2.89 -0.98
N CYS A 77 9.42 2.09 -0.55
CA CYS A 77 9.14 1.75 0.84
C CYS A 77 9.61 0.34 1.20
N ARG A 78 9.48 -0.03 2.48
CA ARG A 78 9.69 -1.42 2.93
C ARG A 78 8.40 -1.99 3.48
N LEU A 79 8.11 -3.23 3.09
CA LEU A 79 6.95 -4.01 3.49
C LEU A 79 7.44 -5.24 4.25
N LEU A 80 6.78 -5.53 5.36
CA LEU A 80 6.88 -6.81 6.06
C LEU A 80 5.50 -7.20 6.54
N ALA A 81 5.07 -8.44 6.33
CA ALA A 81 3.81 -8.94 6.85
C ALA A 81 3.88 -10.43 7.17
N TYR A 82 2.98 -10.91 8.03
CA TYR A 82 2.81 -12.35 8.25
C TYR A 82 1.36 -12.72 8.57
N ALA A 83 1.04 -14.00 8.37
CA ALA A 83 -0.12 -14.69 8.93
C ALA A 83 0.37 -15.95 9.66
N ALA A 84 -0.17 -16.23 10.84
CA ALA A 84 0.27 -17.29 11.75
C ALA A 84 -0.94 -18.00 12.41
N PRO A 85 -0.81 -19.28 12.83
CA PRO A 85 -1.89 -20.02 13.49
C PRO A 85 -2.23 -19.48 14.88
N HIS A 86 -1.27 -18.80 15.52
CA HIS A 86 -1.34 -18.30 16.88
C HIS A 86 -0.71 -16.91 16.96
N GLU A 87 -1.06 -16.17 18.00
CA GLU A 87 -0.48 -14.86 18.30
C GLU A 87 1.05 -14.94 18.42
N THR A 88 1.74 -14.26 17.51
CA THR A 88 3.21 -14.17 17.47
C THR A 88 3.66 -12.76 17.16
N THR A 89 4.96 -12.48 17.24
CA THR A 89 5.54 -11.15 16.96
C THR A 89 6.42 -11.20 15.73
N ILE A 90 6.70 -10.05 15.12
CA ILE A 90 7.59 -9.96 13.95
C ILE A 90 8.95 -10.58 14.28
N SER A 91 9.52 -10.27 15.45
CA SER A 91 10.82 -10.81 15.89
C SER A 91 10.87 -12.33 15.93
N ARG A 92 9.78 -12.99 16.33
CA ARG A 92 9.70 -14.47 16.32
C ARG A 92 9.65 -15.07 14.93
N VAL A 93 9.09 -14.38 13.93
CA VAL A 93 8.90 -14.94 12.58
C VAL A 93 10.04 -14.64 11.61
N ILE A 94 10.78 -13.53 11.80
CA ILE A 94 11.99 -13.23 10.99
C ILE A 94 13.32 -13.40 11.72
N GLY A 95 13.31 -13.50 13.05
CA GLY A 95 14.50 -13.55 13.91
C GLY A 95 14.99 -12.16 14.36
N GLU A 96 15.70 -12.13 15.48
CA GLU A 96 16.18 -10.90 16.13
C GLU A 96 17.10 -10.07 15.21
N MET A 97 18.04 -10.72 14.51
CA MET A 97 18.96 -10.07 13.58
C MET A 97 18.21 -9.34 12.45
N ASN A 98 17.26 -10.01 11.80
CA ASN A 98 16.43 -9.40 10.76
C ASN A 98 15.50 -8.31 11.30
N THR A 99 15.10 -8.40 12.56
CA THR A 99 14.28 -7.38 13.22
C THR A 99 15.06 -6.09 13.46
N GLY A 100 16.27 -6.21 14.00
CA GLY A 100 17.20 -5.09 14.14
C GLY A 100 17.54 -4.45 12.78
N THR A 101 17.78 -5.27 11.76
CA THR A 101 18.01 -4.79 10.38
C THR A 101 16.79 -4.06 9.81
N PHE A 102 15.58 -4.62 9.97
CA PHE A 102 14.34 -3.97 9.52
C PHE A 102 14.15 -2.62 10.21
N GLN A 103 14.30 -2.52 11.53
CA GLN A 103 14.23 -1.23 12.22
C GLN A 103 15.33 -0.26 11.75
N HIS A 104 16.56 -0.76 11.51
CA HIS A 104 17.67 0.06 11.03
C HIS A 104 17.40 0.71 9.67
N MET A 105 16.67 0.04 8.77
CA MET A 105 16.25 0.62 7.47
C MET A 105 15.51 1.96 7.62
N SER A 106 14.89 2.24 8.78
CA SER A 106 14.31 3.55 9.10
C SER A 106 15.32 4.71 9.14
N ARG A 107 16.64 4.45 9.06
CA ARG A 107 17.68 5.46 8.79
C ARG A 107 17.45 6.13 7.42
N VAL A 108 17.14 5.33 6.40
CA VAL A 108 16.84 5.77 5.04
C VAL A 108 15.34 6.03 4.91
N HIS A 109 14.50 5.05 5.27
CA HIS A 109 13.04 5.12 5.22
C HIS A 109 12.46 5.92 6.40
N ARG A 110 12.77 7.23 6.41
CA ARG A 110 12.59 8.14 7.56
C ARG A 110 11.38 9.08 7.48
N ASP A 111 10.49 8.89 6.51
CA ASP A 111 9.33 9.77 6.27
C ASP A 111 8.04 9.33 6.98
N GLY A 112 8.15 8.30 7.82
CA GLY A 112 7.08 7.75 8.64
C GLY A 112 7.16 6.23 8.69
N TRP A 113 6.40 5.65 9.60
CA TRP A 113 6.17 4.20 9.67
C TRP A 113 4.75 3.92 10.12
N GLY A 114 4.28 2.71 9.89
CA GLY A 114 3.00 2.28 10.43
C GLY A 114 2.87 0.76 10.46
N THR A 115 1.83 0.31 11.14
CA THR A 115 1.47 -1.10 11.25
C THR A 115 -0.04 -1.25 11.17
N ALA A 116 -0.50 -2.41 10.69
CA ALA A 116 -1.89 -2.87 10.78
C ALA A 116 -1.90 -4.33 11.21
N TRP A 117 -2.92 -4.74 11.95
CA TRP A 117 -3.02 -6.10 12.47
C TRP A 117 -4.49 -6.53 12.60
N VAL A 118 -4.73 -7.83 12.64
CA VAL A 118 -6.02 -8.37 13.04
C VAL A 118 -6.05 -8.48 14.56
N GLY A 119 -6.97 -7.73 15.18
CA GLY A 119 -7.27 -7.76 16.61
C GLY A 119 -8.57 -8.50 16.93
N GLU A 120 -8.78 -8.78 18.22
CA GLU A 120 -10.01 -9.42 18.71
C GLU A 120 -11.07 -8.40 19.14
N ALA A 121 -12.23 -8.47 18.49
CA ALA A 121 -13.43 -7.74 18.86
C ALA A 121 -14.31 -8.58 19.83
N PRO A 122 -15.43 -8.03 20.34
CA PRO A 122 -16.40 -8.81 21.12
C PRO A 122 -16.91 -10.05 20.36
N GLU A 123 -17.39 -11.03 21.11
CA GLU A 123 -18.07 -12.23 20.57
C GLU A 123 -17.21 -13.12 19.64
N GLY A 124 -15.90 -12.88 19.57
CA GLY A 124 -14.96 -13.65 18.75
C GLY A 124 -14.85 -13.14 17.31
N GLU A 125 -15.40 -11.96 17.03
CA GLU A 125 -15.21 -11.28 15.76
C GLU A 125 -13.76 -10.78 15.62
N ARG A 126 -13.32 -10.64 14.37
CA ARG A 126 -11.99 -10.13 14.01
C ARG A 126 -12.15 -8.73 13.44
N GLU A 127 -11.39 -7.78 13.98
CA GLU A 127 -11.34 -6.40 13.47
C GLU A 127 -9.93 -6.07 12.99
N VAL A 128 -9.81 -5.20 11.99
CA VAL A 128 -8.50 -4.73 11.51
C VAL A 128 -8.20 -3.38 12.15
N GLU A 129 -7.12 -3.32 12.92
CA GLU A 129 -6.62 -2.11 13.56
C GLU A 129 -5.39 -1.58 12.83
N SER A 130 -5.05 -0.29 13.04
CA SER A 130 -3.82 0.29 12.51
C SER A 130 -3.25 1.43 13.37
N LEU A 131 -1.94 1.63 13.28
CA LEU A 131 -1.18 2.73 13.87
C LEU A 131 -0.25 3.33 12.81
N ARG A 132 -0.18 4.67 12.73
CA ARG A 132 0.55 5.40 11.69
C ARG A 132 1.27 6.60 12.31
N LEU A 133 2.58 6.70 12.17
CA LEU A 133 3.39 7.81 12.65
C LEU A 133 4.18 8.46 11.50
N SER A 134 4.32 9.78 11.52
CA SER A 134 5.13 10.53 10.55
C SER A 134 6.57 10.78 11.01
N THR A 135 6.96 10.19 12.13
CA THR A 135 8.32 10.19 12.69
C THR A 135 9.15 9.02 12.13
N PRO A 136 10.49 9.14 12.08
CA PRO A 136 11.35 8.01 11.71
C PRO A 136 11.33 6.92 12.78
N GLY A 137 11.27 5.65 12.37
CA GLY A 137 11.18 4.52 13.30
C GLY A 137 12.49 4.06 13.97
N ARG A 138 13.65 4.56 13.51
CA ARG A 138 14.99 4.00 13.83
C ARG A 138 15.26 3.84 15.33
N THR A 139 14.79 4.78 16.14
CA THR A 139 14.92 4.79 17.60
C THR A 139 13.57 5.05 18.27
N ASP A 140 12.48 4.70 17.58
CA ASP A 140 11.12 4.88 18.07
C ASP A 140 10.73 3.64 18.90
N PRO A 141 10.53 3.77 20.23
CA PRO A 141 10.21 2.63 21.07
C PRO A 141 8.85 2.00 20.72
N LEU A 142 7.94 2.74 20.07
CA LEU A 142 6.70 2.16 19.57
C LEU A 142 6.95 1.23 18.37
N LEU A 143 7.94 1.50 17.52
CA LEU A 143 8.32 0.56 16.46
C LEU A 143 8.96 -0.69 17.05
N THR A 144 9.87 -0.54 18.02
CA THR A 144 10.47 -1.68 18.73
C THR A 144 9.39 -2.55 19.39
N ALA A 145 8.45 -1.96 20.13
CA ALA A 145 7.34 -2.71 20.73
C ALA A 145 6.41 -3.37 19.68
N VAL A 146 6.21 -2.74 18.51
CA VAL A 146 5.44 -3.32 17.38
C VAL A 146 6.15 -4.52 16.74
N LEU A 147 7.48 -4.53 16.74
CA LEU A 147 8.30 -5.59 16.18
C LEU A 147 8.49 -6.77 17.16
N GLU A 148 8.74 -6.48 18.44
CA GLU A 148 9.26 -7.45 19.41
C GLU A 148 8.20 -7.92 20.42
N GLU A 149 7.33 -7.02 20.89
CA GLU A 149 6.50 -7.22 22.09
C GLU A 149 5.00 -7.40 21.81
N SER A 150 4.50 -6.82 20.73
CA SER A 150 3.06 -6.74 20.42
C SER A 150 2.65 -7.89 19.49
N PRO A 151 1.99 -8.95 19.98
CA PRO A 151 1.64 -10.07 19.14
C PRO A 151 0.38 -9.81 18.30
N ALA A 152 0.19 -10.62 17.26
CA ALA A 152 -1.06 -10.75 16.51
C ALA A 152 -1.03 -12.07 15.71
N ILE A 153 -2.20 -12.55 15.26
CA ILE A 153 -2.28 -13.67 14.29
C ILE A 153 -1.90 -13.24 12.86
N ALA A 154 -2.14 -11.97 12.51
CA ALA A 154 -1.72 -11.39 11.25
C ALA A 154 -1.34 -9.92 11.45
N ARG A 155 -0.24 -9.50 10.81
CA ARG A 155 0.30 -8.13 10.93
C ARG A 155 1.02 -7.71 9.66
N LEU A 156 1.00 -6.41 9.41
CA LEU A 156 1.73 -5.70 8.36
C LEU A 156 2.47 -4.55 9.02
N ALA A 157 3.78 -4.43 8.80
CA ALA A 157 4.59 -3.27 9.14
C ALA A 157 5.15 -2.62 7.86
N HIS A 158 5.17 -1.29 7.83
CA HIS A 158 5.58 -0.53 6.65
C HIS A 158 6.49 0.65 7.02
N LEU A 159 7.67 0.73 6.41
CA LEU A 159 8.59 1.86 6.55
C LEU A 159 8.53 2.75 5.32
N ARG A 160 8.29 4.04 5.51
CA ARG A 160 7.97 4.97 4.42
C ARG A 160 9.14 5.83 4.01
N LEU A 161 9.28 5.98 2.70
CA LEU A 161 10.18 6.92 2.05
C LEU A 161 9.40 7.70 1.00
N ALA A 162 9.50 9.02 1.03
CA ALA A 162 8.72 9.92 0.20
C ALA A 162 9.60 11.04 -0.38
N THR A 163 9.17 11.63 -1.49
CA THR A 163 9.86 12.76 -2.12
C THR A 163 9.11 14.08 -1.94
N GLY A 164 9.84 15.17 -2.10
CA GLY A 164 9.31 16.53 -2.12
C GLY A 164 8.39 16.86 -0.93
N THR A 165 7.21 17.40 -1.24
CA THR A 165 6.22 17.89 -0.28
C THR A 165 5.45 16.79 0.46
N PHE A 166 5.62 15.50 0.09
CA PHE A 166 4.84 14.41 0.70
C PHE A 166 5.53 13.78 1.93
N LYS A 167 6.75 14.23 2.26
CA LYS A 167 7.52 13.79 3.43
C LYS A 167 6.77 14.07 4.74
N ARG A 168 6.82 13.12 5.68
CA ARG A 168 6.35 13.28 7.08
C ARG A 168 4.89 13.75 7.26
N SER A 169 4.01 13.48 6.29
CA SER A 169 2.56 13.63 6.45
C SER A 169 1.94 12.32 6.94
N GLN A 170 1.31 12.32 8.13
CA GLN A 170 0.65 11.15 8.71
C GLN A 170 -0.53 10.66 7.85
N ARG A 171 -1.29 11.59 7.25
CA ARG A 171 -2.37 11.28 6.29
C ARG A 171 -1.87 10.37 5.17
N ASN A 172 -0.70 10.69 4.63
CA ASN A 172 -0.06 9.98 3.52
C ASN A 172 0.80 8.78 3.96
N THR A 173 0.84 8.44 5.25
CA THR A 173 1.60 7.28 5.76
C THR A 173 0.73 6.02 5.81
N HIS A 174 1.26 4.93 5.28
CA HIS A 174 0.66 3.58 5.30
C HIS A 174 0.81 2.87 6.66
N PRO A 175 0.03 1.83 6.94
CA PRO A 175 -1.12 1.34 6.14
C PRO A 175 -2.33 2.28 6.26
N PHE A 176 -3.07 2.52 5.18
CA PHE A 176 -4.41 3.12 5.29
C PHE A 176 -5.38 2.10 5.92
N LEU A 177 -6.45 2.56 6.56
CA LEU A 177 -7.51 1.72 7.13
C LEU A 177 -8.89 2.36 6.88
N ALA A 178 -9.80 1.62 6.26
CA ALA A 178 -11.20 1.97 6.07
C ALA A 178 -12.01 0.72 5.70
N ASP A 179 -13.31 0.69 6.01
CA ASP A 179 -14.24 -0.42 5.72
C ASP A 179 -13.74 -1.80 6.20
N GLY A 180 -13.00 -1.84 7.32
CA GLY A 180 -12.40 -3.07 7.86
C GLY A 180 -11.20 -3.61 7.06
N ILE A 181 -10.67 -2.84 6.11
CA ILE A 181 -9.55 -3.22 5.24
C ILE A 181 -8.36 -2.30 5.53
N ALA A 182 -7.20 -2.87 5.83
CA ALA A 182 -5.93 -2.15 5.87
C ALA A 182 -5.10 -2.36 4.60
N PHE A 183 -4.37 -1.33 4.15
CA PHE A 183 -3.66 -1.33 2.87
C PHE A 183 -2.33 -0.56 2.91
N ALA A 184 -1.23 -1.20 2.51
CA ALA A 184 0.04 -0.52 2.24
C ALA A 184 0.55 -0.81 0.83
N HIS A 185 1.06 0.21 0.15
CA HIS A 185 1.55 0.14 -1.23
C HIS A 185 3.01 0.59 -1.31
N ASN A 186 3.85 -0.25 -1.93
CA ASN A 186 5.25 0.00 -2.22
C ASN A 186 5.44 0.15 -3.73
N GLY A 187 5.16 1.34 -4.25
CA GLY A 187 5.23 1.62 -5.67
C GLY A 187 4.82 3.05 -5.98
N THR A 188 4.56 3.34 -7.25
CA THR A 188 4.13 4.66 -7.70
C THR A 188 3.33 4.55 -8.99
N ILE A 189 2.15 5.19 -9.00
CA ILE A 189 1.19 5.19 -10.11
C ILE A 189 1.01 6.63 -10.59
N ILE A 190 1.44 6.89 -11.83
CA ILE A 190 1.43 8.23 -12.43
C ILE A 190 0.84 8.13 -13.85
N PRO A 191 -0.03 9.08 -14.28
CA PRO A 191 -0.55 10.23 -13.54
C PRO A 191 -1.74 9.87 -12.64
N VAL A 192 -1.85 10.56 -11.49
CA VAL A 192 -2.89 10.33 -10.47
C VAL A 192 -4.32 10.56 -10.98
N ASP A 193 -4.50 11.42 -11.98
CA ASP A 193 -5.83 11.71 -12.54
C ASP A 193 -6.42 10.51 -13.30
N ARG A 194 -5.57 9.65 -13.89
CA ARG A 194 -6.02 8.44 -14.58
C ARG A 194 -6.58 7.40 -13.60
N ILE A 195 -5.95 7.20 -12.43
CA ILE A 195 -6.50 6.30 -11.40
C ILE A 195 -7.72 6.91 -10.72
N ARG A 196 -7.75 8.25 -10.52
CA ARG A 196 -8.95 8.95 -10.02
C ARG A 196 -10.16 8.79 -10.96
N ALA A 197 -9.95 8.73 -12.27
CA ALA A 197 -11.02 8.50 -13.26
C ALA A 197 -11.62 7.08 -13.23
N LEU A 198 -10.97 6.11 -12.57
CA LEU A 198 -11.51 4.76 -12.35
C LEU A 198 -12.45 4.68 -11.13
N LEU A 199 -12.47 5.72 -10.29
CA LEU A 199 -13.28 5.76 -9.08
C LEU A 199 -14.69 6.29 -9.34
N GLU A 200 -15.67 5.61 -8.77
CA GLU A 200 -17.03 6.14 -8.64
C GLU A 200 -17.03 7.37 -7.71
N PRO A 201 -17.92 8.37 -7.93
CA PRO A 201 -17.92 9.61 -7.15
C PRO A 201 -17.97 9.41 -5.63
N ALA A 202 -18.70 8.38 -5.17
CA ALA A 202 -18.80 8.04 -3.76
C ALA A 202 -17.44 7.65 -3.14
N PHE A 203 -16.66 6.80 -3.79
CA PHE A 203 -15.34 6.38 -3.31
C PHE A 203 -14.29 7.47 -3.50
N ALA A 204 -14.34 8.21 -4.62
CA ALA A 204 -13.46 9.34 -4.88
C ALA A 204 -13.58 10.46 -3.83
N ALA A 205 -14.76 10.62 -3.23
CA ALA A 205 -15.02 11.56 -2.13
C ALA A 205 -14.49 11.10 -0.76
N THR A 206 -14.12 9.83 -0.58
CA THR A 206 -13.52 9.31 0.67
C THR A 206 -11.99 9.42 0.72
N VAL A 207 -11.36 9.88 -0.35
CA VAL A 207 -9.90 10.07 -0.44
C VAL A 207 -9.56 11.41 0.21
N GLU A 208 -8.83 11.38 1.33
CA GLU A 208 -8.46 12.58 2.07
C GLU A 208 -7.15 13.21 1.59
N GLY A 209 -6.21 12.38 1.12
CA GLY A 209 -4.87 12.78 0.73
C GLY A 209 -4.68 12.96 -0.77
N ASP A 210 -3.41 13.04 -1.15
CA ASP A 210 -2.92 13.38 -2.50
C ASP A 210 -2.01 12.28 -3.08
N THR A 211 -2.15 11.06 -2.54
CA THR A 211 -1.38 9.89 -2.95
C THR A 211 -2.13 9.01 -3.94
N ASP A 212 -1.39 8.54 -4.92
CA ASP A 212 -1.72 7.38 -5.75
C ASP A 212 -2.08 6.14 -4.93
N SER A 213 -1.34 5.86 -3.85
CA SER A 213 -1.62 4.74 -2.97
C SER A 213 -3.01 4.78 -2.33
N GLU A 214 -3.51 5.96 -1.98
CA GLU A 214 -4.85 6.12 -1.40
C GLU A 214 -5.95 6.02 -2.47
N LEU A 215 -5.68 6.49 -3.69
CA LEU A 215 -6.55 6.28 -4.85
C LEU A 215 -6.64 4.78 -5.23
N TYR A 216 -5.52 4.05 -5.13
CA TYR A 216 -5.46 2.59 -5.28
C TYR A 216 -6.26 1.91 -4.16
N PHE A 217 -6.07 2.31 -2.90
CA PHE A 217 -6.86 1.79 -1.78
C PHE A 217 -8.36 2.02 -1.96
N ALA A 218 -8.77 3.22 -2.39
CA ALA A 218 -10.16 3.53 -2.69
C ALA A 218 -10.74 2.63 -3.81
N LEU A 219 -9.93 2.27 -4.83
CA LEU A 219 -10.35 1.37 -5.90
C LEU A 219 -10.46 -0.09 -5.43
N VAL A 220 -9.60 -0.53 -4.49
CA VAL A 220 -9.76 -1.83 -3.80
C VAL A 220 -11.07 -1.86 -3.02
N ARG A 221 -11.37 -0.82 -2.23
CA ARG A 221 -12.62 -0.69 -1.45
C ARG A 221 -13.86 -0.68 -2.34
N GLN A 222 -13.84 0.07 -3.44
CA GLN A 222 -14.91 0.09 -4.44
C GLN A 222 -15.18 -1.30 -5.01
N ASN A 223 -14.14 -2.02 -5.41
CA ASN A 223 -14.28 -3.38 -5.91
C ASN A 223 -14.71 -4.37 -4.81
N ALA A 224 -14.32 -4.17 -3.55
CA ALA A 224 -14.73 -5.02 -2.42
C ALA A 224 -16.22 -4.84 -2.12
N ALA A 225 -16.71 -3.60 -2.06
CA ALA A 225 -18.13 -3.29 -1.92
C ALA A 225 -18.97 -3.86 -3.08
N ARG A 226 -18.45 -3.79 -4.32
CA ARG A 226 -19.14 -4.29 -5.52
C ARG A 226 -19.16 -5.83 -5.64
N LEU A 227 -18.14 -6.52 -5.12
CA LEU A 227 -17.98 -7.98 -5.26
C LEU A 227 -18.30 -8.75 -3.97
N GLY A 228 -18.47 -8.09 -2.83
CA GLY A 228 -18.76 -8.72 -1.54
C GLY A 228 -17.60 -9.53 -0.94
N SER A 229 -16.39 -9.45 -1.50
CA SER A 229 -15.22 -10.20 -1.03
C SER A 229 -13.92 -9.50 -1.42
N LEU A 230 -12.95 -9.46 -0.49
CA LEU A 230 -11.71 -8.72 -0.64
C LEU A 230 -10.74 -9.36 -1.66
N ARG A 231 -10.60 -10.69 -1.64
CA ARG A 231 -9.73 -11.44 -2.56
C ARG A 231 -10.01 -11.17 -4.06
N PRO A 232 -11.23 -11.34 -4.60
CA PRO A 232 -11.50 -11.03 -6.00
C PRO A 232 -11.42 -9.52 -6.27
N ALA A 233 -11.72 -8.67 -5.28
CA ALA A 233 -11.61 -7.22 -5.43
C ALA A 233 -10.17 -6.74 -5.60
N VAL A 234 -9.22 -7.25 -4.81
CA VAL A 234 -7.79 -6.98 -5.02
C VAL A 234 -7.37 -7.48 -6.40
N PHE A 235 -7.72 -8.72 -6.78
CA PHE A 235 -7.34 -9.25 -8.09
C PHE A 235 -7.84 -8.39 -9.27
N GLU A 236 -9.11 -8.00 -9.27
CA GLU A 236 -9.68 -7.15 -10.32
C GLU A 236 -9.09 -5.74 -10.32
N THR A 237 -8.80 -5.19 -9.15
CA THR A 237 -8.13 -3.87 -9.02
C THR A 237 -6.72 -3.92 -9.62
N VAL A 238 -5.90 -4.88 -9.20
CA VAL A 238 -4.52 -5.03 -9.69
C VAL A 238 -4.53 -5.30 -11.20
N ARG A 239 -5.41 -6.18 -11.69
CA ARG A 239 -5.56 -6.49 -13.13
C ARG A 239 -5.93 -5.28 -13.97
N THR A 240 -6.74 -4.37 -13.42
CA THR A 240 -7.10 -3.11 -14.08
C THR A 240 -5.91 -2.15 -14.09
N LEU A 241 -5.31 -1.90 -12.93
CA LEU A 241 -4.18 -0.96 -12.81
C LEU A 241 -2.95 -1.42 -13.61
N ARG A 242 -2.67 -2.72 -13.68
CA ARG A 242 -1.54 -3.27 -14.44
C ARG A 242 -1.69 -3.09 -15.96
N ARG A 243 -2.91 -2.89 -16.46
CA ARG A 243 -3.20 -2.56 -17.86
C ARG A 243 -3.08 -1.06 -18.14
N GLU A 244 -3.60 -0.24 -17.23
CA GLU A 244 -3.59 1.23 -17.36
C GLU A 244 -2.20 1.86 -17.08
N PHE A 245 -1.40 1.19 -16.25
CA PHE A 245 -0.09 1.62 -15.77
C PHE A 245 0.93 0.47 -15.89
N PRO A 246 1.31 0.07 -17.12
CA PRO A 246 2.14 -1.11 -17.36
C PRO A 246 3.57 -1.01 -16.81
N ASP A 247 4.05 0.17 -16.41
CA ASP A 247 5.41 0.35 -15.84
C ASP A 247 5.39 0.57 -14.32
N ALA A 248 4.20 0.78 -13.73
CA ALA A 248 4.06 1.03 -12.30
C ALA A 248 4.30 -0.25 -11.48
N SER A 249 5.06 -0.12 -10.40
CA SER A 249 5.01 -1.10 -9.31
C SER A 249 3.69 -0.92 -8.60
N LEU A 250 2.93 -2.02 -8.49
CA LEU A 250 1.66 -2.09 -7.77
C LEU A 250 1.77 -2.96 -6.51
N ASN A 251 3.00 -3.22 -6.05
CA ASN A 251 3.27 -4.10 -4.91
C ASN A 251 2.54 -3.58 -3.67
N ALA A 252 1.74 -4.45 -3.05
CA ALA A 252 0.89 -4.06 -1.93
C ALA A 252 0.72 -5.21 -0.95
N VAL A 253 0.44 -4.88 0.30
CA VAL A 253 -0.10 -5.81 1.29
C VAL A 253 -1.41 -5.26 1.80
N ILE A 254 -2.41 -6.14 1.87
CA ILE A 254 -3.77 -5.85 2.28
C ILE A 254 -4.15 -6.83 3.40
N ILE A 255 -4.75 -6.32 4.47
CA ILE A 255 -5.30 -7.12 5.57
C ILE A 255 -6.81 -6.84 5.65
N GLY A 256 -7.62 -7.89 5.62
CA GLY A 256 -9.02 -7.89 6.03
C GLY A 256 -9.19 -8.67 7.35
N PRO A 257 -10.42 -8.80 7.87
CA PRO A 257 -10.68 -9.59 9.07
C PRO A 257 -10.23 -11.05 8.96
N ASP A 258 -10.39 -11.64 7.76
CA ASP A 258 -10.09 -13.05 7.47
C ASP A 258 -9.13 -13.25 6.29
N ASP A 259 -8.56 -12.17 5.75
CA ASP A 259 -7.68 -12.18 4.57
C ASP A 259 -6.32 -11.55 4.88
N LEU A 260 -5.22 -12.18 4.47
CA LEU A 260 -3.94 -11.49 4.17
C LEU A 260 -3.63 -11.66 2.69
N ILE A 261 -3.47 -10.56 1.97
CA ILE A 261 -3.18 -10.56 0.54
C ILE A 261 -1.88 -9.80 0.28
N ALA A 262 -0.94 -10.46 -0.38
CA ALA A 262 0.32 -9.90 -0.85
C ALA A 262 0.33 -9.86 -2.38
N VAL A 263 0.53 -8.68 -2.95
CA VAL A 263 0.62 -8.44 -4.39
C VAL A 263 2.08 -8.19 -4.77
N ARG A 264 2.61 -8.98 -5.71
CA ARG A 264 3.81 -8.62 -6.46
C ARG A 264 3.40 -8.33 -7.91
N ALA A 265 3.63 -7.11 -8.37
CA ALA A 265 3.19 -6.61 -9.66
C ALA A 265 4.11 -5.45 -10.09
N SER A 266 5.38 -5.80 -10.31
CA SER A 266 6.49 -4.87 -10.59
C SER A 266 7.44 -5.39 -11.67
N SER A 267 7.04 -6.40 -12.46
CA SER A 267 7.88 -7.17 -13.38
C SER A 267 8.50 -6.36 -14.53
N THR A 268 7.96 -5.16 -14.79
CA THR A 268 8.40 -4.20 -15.81
C THR A 268 8.71 -2.83 -15.20
N THR A 269 8.81 -2.74 -13.87
CA THR A 269 9.14 -1.49 -13.19
C THR A 269 10.64 -1.30 -13.15
N HIS A 270 11.13 -0.31 -13.89
CA HIS A 270 12.55 0.02 -13.93
C HIS A 270 12.91 1.05 -12.86
N VAL A 271 13.82 0.68 -11.95
CA VAL A 271 14.46 1.59 -10.99
C VAL A 271 15.84 1.95 -11.54
N THR A 272 16.24 3.22 -11.42
CA THR A 272 17.52 3.72 -11.94
C THR A 272 18.27 4.48 -10.86
N GLU A 273 19.59 4.71 -11.01
CA GLU A 273 20.35 5.59 -10.11
C GLU A 273 19.69 6.98 -9.99
N GLN A 274 19.15 7.52 -11.08
CA GLN A 274 18.41 8.79 -11.06
C GLN A 274 17.16 8.72 -10.18
N THR A 275 16.47 7.58 -10.12
CA THR A 275 15.35 7.34 -9.20
C THR A 275 15.77 7.49 -7.73
N PHE A 276 16.98 7.02 -7.37
CA PHE A 276 17.53 7.19 -6.02
C PHE A 276 18.04 8.62 -5.75
N ALA A 277 18.69 9.25 -6.73
CA ALA A 277 19.12 10.65 -6.64
C ALA A 277 17.91 11.59 -6.44
N ASP A 278 16.81 11.35 -7.15
CA ASP A 278 15.56 12.11 -7.01
C ASP A 278 14.87 11.92 -5.65
N LEU A 279 15.20 10.85 -4.91
CA LEU A 279 14.77 10.63 -3.51
C LEU A 279 15.67 11.36 -2.49
N GLY A 280 16.85 11.80 -2.90
CA GLY A 280 17.89 12.33 -2.03
C GLY A 280 18.53 11.24 -1.16
N ILE A 281 18.73 10.05 -1.74
CA ILE A 281 19.47 8.94 -1.15
C ILE A 281 20.87 8.96 -1.77
N ASP A 282 21.91 8.86 -0.94
CA ASP A 282 23.28 8.70 -1.41
C ASP A 282 23.43 7.26 -1.96
N PRO A 283 23.95 7.05 -3.18
CA PRO A 283 24.24 5.70 -3.69
C PRO A 283 25.12 4.86 -2.75
N ALA A 284 25.97 5.48 -1.93
CA ALA A 284 26.78 4.79 -0.93
C ALA A 284 25.99 4.29 0.31
N ASP A 285 24.75 4.76 0.52
CA ASP A 285 23.83 4.26 1.55
C ASP A 285 22.94 3.10 1.02
N LEU A 286 23.11 2.67 -0.24
CA LEU A 286 22.34 1.59 -0.88
C LEU A 286 23.16 0.28 -0.94
N PRO A 287 22.52 -0.90 -0.75
CA PRO A 287 23.16 -2.20 -0.99
C PRO A 287 23.60 -2.37 -2.46
N ASP A 288 24.61 -3.19 -2.74
CA ASP A 288 25.17 -3.35 -4.10
C ASP A 288 24.18 -3.87 -5.17
N ASP A 289 23.04 -4.44 -4.77
CA ASP A 289 21.99 -5.03 -5.65
C ASP A 289 20.77 -4.09 -5.88
N HIS A 290 20.87 -2.82 -5.49
CA HIS A 290 19.72 -1.92 -5.33
C HIS A 290 18.94 -1.55 -6.60
N THR A 291 19.45 -1.75 -7.82
CA THR A 291 18.74 -1.35 -9.06
C THR A 291 17.74 -2.40 -9.56
N ASP A 292 18.10 -3.68 -9.52
CA ASP A 292 17.31 -4.75 -10.13
C ASP A 292 16.33 -5.39 -9.14
N ASP A 293 16.70 -5.49 -7.85
CA ASP A 293 15.96 -6.22 -6.83
C ASP A 293 15.08 -5.34 -5.92
N TYR A 294 14.98 -4.03 -6.16
CA TYR A 294 14.38 -3.12 -5.17
C TYR A 294 12.90 -3.39 -4.84
N TYR A 295 12.12 -3.77 -5.85
CA TYR A 295 10.72 -4.17 -5.72
C TYR A 295 10.52 -5.68 -5.61
N ARG A 296 11.58 -6.47 -5.37
CA ARG A 296 11.43 -7.89 -5.02
C ARG A 296 10.62 -8.02 -3.73
N LEU A 297 9.67 -8.95 -3.77
CA LEU A 297 8.85 -9.37 -2.64
C LEU A 297 9.06 -10.86 -2.46
N SER A 298 9.61 -11.27 -1.32
CA SER A 298 9.87 -12.68 -1.00
C SER A 298 8.92 -13.16 0.08
N MET A 299 8.67 -14.46 0.10
CA MET A 299 7.87 -15.16 1.10
C MET A 299 8.63 -16.32 1.74
N ARG A 300 8.32 -16.61 3.00
CA ARG A 300 8.81 -17.80 3.72
C ARG A 300 7.64 -18.45 4.43
N ARG A 301 7.48 -19.77 4.26
CA ARG A 301 6.48 -20.56 4.99
C ARG A 301 7.20 -21.47 5.99
N HIS A 302 6.74 -21.42 7.22
CA HIS A 302 7.25 -22.17 8.36
C HIS A 302 6.46 -23.48 8.52
N ALA A 303 7.02 -24.45 9.24
CA ALA A 303 6.42 -25.77 9.42
C ALA A 303 5.10 -25.77 10.23
N ASP A 304 4.86 -24.71 11.02
CA ASP A 304 3.61 -24.48 11.78
C ASP A 304 2.48 -23.87 10.92
N GLY A 305 2.74 -23.56 9.64
CA GLY A 305 1.81 -22.88 8.74
C GLY A 305 1.97 -21.36 8.71
N THR A 306 2.79 -20.76 9.59
CA THR A 306 3.11 -19.33 9.54
C THR A 306 3.72 -18.98 8.19
N THR A 307 3.21 -17.93 7.54
CA THR A 307 3.78 -17.41 6.28
C THR A 307 4.11 -15.94 6.45
N VAL A 308 5.33 -15.58 6.09
CA VAL A 308 5.88 -14.22 6.16
C VAL A 308 6.15 -13.72 4.75
N PHE A 309 5.93 -12.43 4.52
CA PHE A 309 6.29 -11.70 3.30
C PHE A 309 7.23 -10.54 3.67
N SER A 310 8.28 -10.31 2.89
CA SER A 310 9.18 -9.17 3.07
C SER A 310 9.66 -8.61 1.74
N SER A 311 9.77 -7.30 1.65
CA SER A 311 10.62 -6.65 0.64
C SER A 311 12.11 -6.85 0.97
N THR A 312 13.00 -6.54 0.03
CA THR A 312 14.46 -6.57 0.24
C THR A 312 14.94 -5.70 1.41
N GLY A 313 16.16 -5.98 1.88
CA GLY A 313 16.83 -5.24 2.96
C GLY A 313 16.86 -5.93 4.33
N ILE A 314 16.43 -7.19 4.41
CA ILE A 314 16.76 -8.13 5.49
C ILE A 314 17.49 -9.35 4.90
N ASP A 315 18.02 -10.24 5.74
CA ASP A 315 18.53 -11.54 5.29
C ASP A 315 17.36 -12.43 4.84
N LEU A 316 17.42 -12.83 3.57
CA LEU A 316 16.41 -13.63 2.88
C LEU A 316 16.87 -15.07 2.58
N ASP A 317 17.91 -15.57 3.26
CA ASP A 317 18.27 -16.99 3.14
C ASP A 317 17.12 -17.93 3.58
N GLY A 318 16.87 -18.96 2.77
CA GLY A 318 15.73 -19.85 2.90
C GLY A 318 14.35 -19.23 2.60
N TRP A 319 14.27 -18.04 2.00
CA TRP A 319 13.03 -17.48 1.46
C TRP A 319 12.87 -17.84 -0.03
N THR A 320 11.65 -17.72 -0.55
CA THR A 320 11.32 -17.91 -1.96
C THR A 320 10.70 -16.63 -2.51
N GLU A 321 11.09 -16.19 -3.71
CA GLU A 321 10.46 -15.02 -4.31
C GLU A 321 8.97 -15.27 -4.59
N VAL A 322 8.11 -14.29 -4.30
CA VAL A 322 6.74 -14.30 -4.81
C VAL A 322 6.83 -14.21 -6.34
N PRO A 323 6.13 -15.05 -7.13
CA PRO A 323 6.19 -14.98 -8.59
C PRO A 323 5.79 -13.60 -9.11
N ASP A 324 6.34 -13.22 -10.26
CA ASP A 324 5.98 -11.94 -10.90
C ASP A 324 4.51 -11.87 -11.27
N ASP A 325 4.00 -10.63 -11.26
CA ASP A 325 2.60 -10.29 -11.57
C ASP A 325 1.59 -11.25 -10.93
N THR A 326 1.72 -11.52 -9.63
CA THR A 326 0.94 -12.49 -8.87
C THR A 326 0.31 -11.90 -7.62
N VAL A 327 -0.95 -12.26 -7.40
CA VAL A 327 -1.66 -12.03 -6.14
C VAL A 327 -1.59 -13.31 -5.31
N THR A 328 -0.93 -13.23 -4.15
CA THR A 328 -0.90 -14.28 -3.13
C THR A 328 -1.94 -13.96 -2.07
N HIS A 329 -2.83 -14.90 -1.76
CA HIS A 329 -3.87 -14.77 -0.74
C HIS A 329 -3.69 -15.88 0.31
N ILE A 330 -3.82 -15.52 1.58
CA ILE A 330 -3.89 -16.43 2.72
C ILE A 330 -5.23 -16.20 3.44
N ASP A 331 -6.00 -17.26 3.58
CA ASP A 331 -7.17 -17.29 4.47
C ASP A 331 -6.69 -17.33 5.93
N LEU A 332 -7.11 -16.39 6.77
CA LEU A 332 -6.64 -16.30 8.17
C LEU A 332 -7.37 -17.25 9.13
N ARG A 333 -8.35 -18.03 8.66
CA ARG A 333 -9.03 -19.08 9.45
C ARG A 333 -8.41 -20.45 9.17
N THR A 334 -8.01 -20.74 7.92
CA THR A 334 -7.44 -22.04 7.53
C THR A 334 -5.92 -22.02 7.29
N LEU A 335 -5.33 -20.84 7.08
CA LEU A 335 -3.95 -20.64 6.58
C LEU A 335 -3.69 -21.21 5.19
N ASP A 336 -4.75 -21.49 4.41
CA ASP A 336 -4.64 -21.89 3.02
C ASP A 336 -4.04 -20.77 2.18
N LEU A 337 -2.90 -21.05 1.57
CA LEU A 337 -2.22 -20.14 0.67
C LEU A 337 -2.59 -20.46 -0.78
N THR A 338 -2.95 -19.43 -1.52
CA THR A 338 -3.25 -19.53 -2.96
C THR A 338 -2.55 -18.41 -3.73
N GLN A 339 -2.07 -18.73 -4.93
CA GLN A 339 -1.42 -17.76 -5.82
C GLN A 339 -2.15 -17.71 -7.15
N ARG A 340 -2.33 -16.50 -7.69
CA ARG A 340 -2.97 -16.27 -8.98
C ARG A 340 -2.24 -15.19 -9.76
N ALA A 341 -1.68 -15.55 -10.90
CA ALA A 341 -1.11 -14.61 -11.86
C ALA A 341 -2.19 -13.65 -12.40
N ILE A 342 -1.86 -12.38 -12.51
CA ILE A 342 -2.71 -11.28 -13.01
C ILE A 342 -3.00 -11.47 -14.50
N PHE A 343 -2.00 -11.93 -15.23
CA PHE A 343 -2.11 -12.38 -16.60
C PHE A 343 -2.04 -13.91 -16.63
N ALA A 344 -3.00 -14.55 -17.30
CA ALA A 344 -2.82 -15.93 -17.69
C ALA A 344 -1.64 -15.97 -18.66
N GLY A 345 -0.57 -16.66 -18.30
CA GLY A 345 0.54 -16.86 -19.23
C GLY A 345 0.02 -17.50 -20.50
N ARG A 346 0.48 -17.01 -21.66
CA ARG A 346 0.64 -17.91 -22.80
C ARG A 346 1.59 -18.99 -22.31
N ALA A 347 1.06 -20.15 -21.94
CA ALA A 347 1.88 -21.35 -21.80
C ALA A 347 2.68 -21.46 -23.10
N ALA A 348 4.00 -21.56 -22.98
CA ALA A 348 4.84 -21.74 -24.16
C ALA A 348 4.45 -23.08 -24.78
N ILE A 349 3.67 -23.04 -25.87
CA ILE A 349 3.39 -24.21 -26.69
C ILE A 349 4.67 -24.51 -27.45
N VAL A 350 5.62 -25.13 -26.75
CA VAL A 350 6.62 -25.98 -27.37
C VAL A 350 5.83 -27.19 -27.84
N GLY A 351 5.43 -27.18 -29.11
CA GLY A 351 4.78 -28.32 -29.74
C GLY A 351 5.71 -29.54 -29.71
N PRO A 352 5.17 -30.76 -29.84
CA PRO A 352 6.00 -31.95 -29.94
C PRO A 352 6.95 -31.79 -31.15
N THR A 353 8.25 -31.73 -30.89
CA THR A 353 9.26 -31.80 -31.94
C THR A 353 9.32 -33.23 -32.44
N ASP A 354 8.78 -33.42 -33.64
CA ASP A 354 8.70 -34.68 -34.36
C ASP A 354 10.10 -35.32 -34.54
N GLU A 355 10.23 -36.63 -34.32
CA GLU A 355 11.50 -37.36 -34.47
C GLU A 355 11.80 -37.60 -35.96
N GLY A 356 12.27 -36.55 -36.65
CA GLY A 356 12.53 -36.51 -38.09
C GLY A 356 14.01 -36.56 -38.47
N SER A 357 14.58 -37.77 -38.50
CA SER A 357 15.84 -38.16 -39.15
C SER A 357 16.40 -37.21 -40.25
N VAL A 358 17.52 -36.52 -39.97
CA VAL A 358 18.50 -36.09 -41.00
C VAL A 358 19.93 -36.24 -40.46
N THR A 359 20.74 -37.04 -41.15
CA THR A 359 22.16 -37.25 -40.86
C THR A 359 23.03 -36.09 -41.35
N GLY A 360 23.85 -35.46 -40.48
CA GLY A 360 24.73 -34.35 -40.88
C GLY A 360 25.95 -34.14 -39.96
N ARG A 361 27.12 -34.59 -40.43
CA ARG A 361 28.51 -34.42 -39.93
C ARG A 361 28.76 -33.57 -38.66
N VAL A 362 29.42 -34.21 -37.69
CA VAL A 362 30.06 -33.56 -36.54
C VAL A 362 31.35 -32.81 -36.96
N SER A 363 31.46 -31.53 -36.59
CA SER A 363 32.74 -30.81 -36.49
C SER A 363 32.95 -30.37 -35.03
N LYS A 364 34.08 -30.77 -34.45
CA LYS A 364 34.44 -30.44 -33.06
C LYS A 364 34.89 -28.99 -32.94
N ALA A 365 34.30 -28.24 -32.00
CA ALA A 365 34.86 -27.00 -31.49
C ALA A 365 34.73 -27.01 -29.95
N SER A 366 35.87 -27.16 -29.25
CA SER A 366 35.89 -27.24 -27.78
C SER A 366 35.83 -25.84 -27.18
N ALA A 367 34.67 -25.46 -26.62
CA ALA A 367 34.59 -24.30 -25.73
C ALA A 367 35.20 -24.67 -24.37
N ARG A 368 36.26 -23.95 -23.96
CA ARG A 368 36.81 -24.08 -22.61
C ARG A 368 35.88 -23.37 -21.63
N LEU A 369 35.49 -24.06 -20.56
CA LEU A 369 34.90 -23.42 -19.39
C LEU A 369 35.97 -22.54 -18.72
N ALA A 370 35.62 -21.29 -18.41
CA ALA A 370 36.45 -20.41 -17.61
C ALA A 370 36.12 -20.62 -16.13
N GLU A 371 37.14 -20.83 -15.30
CA GLU A 371 36.99 -20.94 -13.85
C GLU A 371 36.70 -19.56 -13.20
N PRO A 372 36.02 -19.51 -12.04
CA PRO A 372 35.64 -18.25 -11.42
C PRO A 372 36.84 -17.52 -10.79
N VAL A 373 37.12 -16.32 -11.30
CA VAL A 373 38.09 -15.36 -10.74
C VAL A 373 37.69 -14.93 -9.33
N SER A 374 38.64 -15.01 -8.39
CA SER A 374 38.42 -14.76 -6.96
C SER A 374 38.13 -13.28 -6.65
N LEU A 375 37.62 -13.00 -5.45
CA LEU A 375 37.25 -11.65 -5.02
C LEU A 375 38.45 -10.70 -4.86
N ASP A 376 39.65 -11.22 -4.60
CA ASP A 376 40.86 -10.40 -4.40
C ASP A 376 41.42 -9.87 -5.73
N GLU A 377 41.43 -10.68 -6.80
CA GLU A 377 41.83 -10.22 -8.15
C GLU A 377 40.92 -9.12 -8.72
N ARG A 378 39.69 -8.98 -8.19
CA ARG A 378 38.77 -7.89 -8.57
C ARG A 378 39.08 -6.58 -7.85
N ARG A 379 39.77 -6.61 -6.70
CA ARG A 379 40.12 -5.41 -5.92
C ARG A 379 41.32 -4.68 -6.52
N GLU A 380 42.35 -5.39 -6.98
CA GLU A 380 43.54 -4.77 -7.59
C GLU A 380 43.23 -4.09 -8.93
N ARG A 381 42.28 -4.61 -9.71
CA ARG A 381 41.88 -4.03 -11.01
C ARG A 381 41.07 -2.72 -10.90
N ARG A 382 40.80 -2.22 -9.69
CA ARG A 382 40.07 -0.97 -9.44
C ARG A 382 40.95 0.16 -8.88
N ALA A 383 42.28 -0.02 -8.86
CA ALA A 383 43.26 0.93 -8.33
C ALA A 383 44.22 1.50 -9.39
N VAL A 384 43.74 1.64 -10.64
CA VAL A 384 44.43 2.29 -11.78
C VAL A 384 43.47 3.29 -12.44
#